data_AF-A0A7C5SS68-F1
#
_entry.id   AF-A0A7C5SS68-F1
#
_cell.length_a   1.000
_cell.length_b   1.000
_cell.length_c   1.000
_cell.angle_alpha   90.00
_cell.angle_beta   90.00
_cell.angle_gamma   90.00
#
_symmetry.space_group_name_H-M   'P 1'
#
loop_
_entity.id
_entity.type
_entity.pdbx_description
1 polymer ?
#
loop_
_entity_poly.entity_id
_entity_poly.type
_entity_poly.pdbx_seq_one_letter_code
_entity_poly.pdbx_strand_id
1 'polypeptide(L)'
;MLNKKRMMHEILHVGLYDLVLQDVQKLIGKEKPTEEELDEALQRDPQILRDYMQTNVEYNLSNIHLRNIDLDTIDEAAKERAAQINRNLDRLREIEKYTLDFENSATLVLIFSVEFFVLFSVQYFIVLLDLKAWQWWIYAFFMLSIVAAWWYAKKEQKKYAVNGAKYKALYSETLALIEVLEKEGYLKKEDLYIDESDEHI
;
A
#
# COMPACT_ATOMS: atom_id res chain seq x y z
N MET A 1 8.26 -8.30 7.92
CA MET A 1 6.99 -8.88 8.39
C MET A 1 6.26 -9.62 7.27
N LEU A 2 6.82 -9.63 6.06
CA LEU A 2 6.32 -10.40 4.94
C LEU A 2 6.73 -11.87 5.07
N ASN A 3 5.79 -12.79 4.85
CA ASN A 3 6.09 -14.21 4.66
C ASN A 3 6.52 -14.42 3.20
N LYS A 4 7.82 -14.69 2.98
CA LYS A 4 8.41 -14.83 1.65
C LYS A 4 7.80 -15.99 0.86
N LYS A 5 7.56 -17.13 1.51
CA LYS A 5 6.98 -18.31 0.87
C LYS A 5 5.57 -18.02 0.36
N ARG A 6 4.74 -17.40 1.20
CA ARG A 6 3.40 -16.96 0.82
C ARG A 6 3.43 -15.98 -0.35
N MET A 7 4.25 -14.92 -0.27
CA MET A 7 4.41 -13.94 -1.35
C MET A 7 4.81 -14.61 -2.67
N MET A 8 5.77 -15.53 -2.65
CA MET A 8 6.21 -16.23 -3.86
C MET A 8 5.11 -17.10 -4.46
N HIS A 9 4.36 -17.81 -3.61
CA HIS A 9 3.21 -18.58 -4.04
C HIS A 9 2.13 -17.69 -4.68
N GLU A 10 1.84 -16.55 -4.05
CA GLU A 10 0.90 -15.55 -4.55
C GLU A 10 1.32 -15.02 -5.93
N ILE A 11 2.59 -14.62 -6.10
CA ILE A 11 3.11 -14.13 -7.39
C ILE A 11 2.99 -15.20 -8.49
N LEU A 12 3.25 -16.48 -8.19
CA LEU A 12 3.24 -17.54 -9.19
C LEU A 12 1.84 -18.06 -9.56
N HIS A 13 0.86 -17.92 -8.66
CA HIS A 13 -0.40 -18.65 -8.77
C HIS A 13 -1.67 -17.81 -8.63
N VAL A 14 -1.59 -16.60 -8.07
CA VAL A 14 -2.77 -15.74 -7.87
C VAL A 14 -2.82 -14.68 -8.95
N GLY A 15 -3.90 -14.69 -9.75
CA GLY A 15 -4.05 -13.81 -10.93
C GLY A 15 -4.00 -12.31 -10.63
N LEU A 16 -4.21 -11.90 -9.37
CA LEU A 16 -4.01 -10.52 -8.92
C LEU A 16 -2.58 -10.01 -9.23
N TYR A 17 -1.59 -10.88 -9.17
CA TYR A 17 -0.18 -10.54 -9.35
C TYR A 17 0.36 -10.86 -10.75
N ASP A 18 -0.51 -11.11 -11.74
CA ASP A 18 -0.12 -11.46 -13.11
C ASP A 18 0.84 -10.43 -13.73
N LEU A 19 0.67 -9.14 -13.43
CA LEU A 19 1.58 -8.10 -13.92
C LEU A 19 2.99 -8.25 -13.32
N VAL A 20 3.07 -8.53 -12.02
CA VAL A 20 4.34 -8.79 -11.33
C VAL A 20 5.00 -10.05 -11.90
N LEU A 21 4.21 -11.11 -12.11
CA LEU A 21 4.67 -12.35 -12.72
C LEU A 21 5.19 -12.13 -14.15
N GLN A 22 4.53 -11.30 -14.95
CA GLN A 22 5.00 -10.96 -16.29
C GLN A 22 6.36 -10.27 -16.28
N ASP A 23 6.62 -9.40 -15.32
CA ASP A 23 7.92 -8.73 -15.21
C ASP A 23 9.02 -9.70 -14.77
N VAL A 24 8.70 -10.65 -13.88
CA VAL A 24 9.58 -11.78 -13.55
C VAL A 24 9.87 -12.64 -14.80
N GLN A 25 8.84 -13.00 -15.56
CA GLN A 25 8.97 -13.80 -16.79
C GLN A 25 9.84 -13.10 -17.84
N LYS A 26 9.70 -11.78 -18.02
CA LYS A 26 10.55 -10.98 -18.92
C LYS A 26 12.00 -10.93 -18.45
N LEU A 27 12.23 -10.79 -17.14
CA LEU A 27 13.57 -10.72 -16.56
C LEU A 27 14.33 -12.05 -16.71
N ILE A 28 13.64 -13.18 -16.53
CA ILE A 28 14.20 -14.53 -16.60
C ILE A 28 14.22 -15.06 -18.05
N GLY A 29 13.30 -14.60 -18.89
CA GLY A 29 13.11 -15.09 -20.26
C GLY A 29 12.38 -16.43 -20.34
N LYS A 30 11.50 -16.74 -19.37
CA LYS A 30 10.72 -17.98 -19.31
C LYS A 30 9.24 -17.70 -19.04
N GLU A 31 8.35 -18.46 -19.69
CA GLU A 31 6.91 -18.33 -19.46
C GLU A 31 6.45 -18.86 -18.09
N LYS A 32 7.14 -19.85 -17.53
CA LYS A 32 6.77 -20.49 -16.26
C LYS A 32 7.99 -20.54 -15.34
N PRO A 33 8.28 -19.46 -14.61
CA PRO A 33 9.37 -19.46 -13.63
C PRO A 33 9.07 -20.39 -12.46
N THR A 34 10.10 -21.01 -11.89
CA THR A 34 9.99 -21.76 -10.63
C THR A 34 10.08 -20.84 -9.41
N GLU A 35 9.78 -21.35 -8.21
CA GLU A 35 10.01 -20.60 -6.96
C GLU A 35 11.48 -20.18 -6.82
N GLU A 36 12.43 -21.06 -7.12
CA GLU A 36 13.86 -20.75 -7.05
C GLU A 36 14.25 -19.60 -7.99
N GLU A 37 13.73 -19.62 -9.22
CA GLU A 37 14.00 -18.57 -10.21
C GLU A 37 13.34 -17.24 -9.85
N LEU A 38 12.13 -17.29 -9.25
CA LEU A 38 11.48 -16.10 -8.70
C LEU A 38 12.29 -15.52 -7.53
N ASP A 39 12.85 -16.36 -6.65
CA ASP A 39 13.70 -15.88 -5.56
C ASP A 39 14.96 -15.18 -6.10
N GLU A 40 15.62 -15.77 -7.09
CA GLU A 40 16.75 -15.13 -7.77
C GLU A 40 16.35 -13.80 -8.42
N ALA A 41 15.19 -13.75 -9.07
CA ALA A 41 14.66 -12.53 -9.67
C ALA A 41 14.39 -11.44 -8.63
N LEU A 42 13.78 -11.77 -7.49
CA LEU A 42 13.53 -10.85 -6.37
C LEU A 42 14.82 -10.27 -5.78
N GLN A 43 15.91 -11.06 -5.76
CA GLN A 43 17.22 -10.59 -5.33
C GLN A 43 17.90 -9.69 -6.38
N ARG A 44 17.72 -10.02 -7.66
CA ARG A 44 18.31 -9.28 -8.78
C ARG A 44 17.62 -7.95 -9.04
N ASP A 45 16.29 -7.92 -8.94
CA ASP A 45 15.48 -6.73 -9.16
C ASP A 45 14.50 -6.50 -7.99
N PRO A 46 14.88 -5.62 -7.04
CA PRO A 46 14.02 -5.25 -5.93
C PRO A 46 12.72 -4.54 -6.34
N GLN A 47 12.57 -4.14 -7.61
CA GLN A 47 11.32 -3.56 -8.12
C GLN A 47 10.17 -4.58 -8.06
N ILE A 48 10.44 -5.86 -8.32
CA ILE A 48 9.42 -6.94 -8.29
C ILE A 48 8.75 -6.99 -6.91
N LEU A 49 9.53 -6.91 -5.84
CA LEU A 49 8.99 -6.86 -4.48
C LEU A 49 8.17 -5.58 -4.24
N ARG A 50 8.63 -4.44 -4.75
CA ARG A 50 7.89 -3.18 -4.63
C ARG A 50 6.55 -3.24 -5.36
N ASP A 51 6.51 -3.84 -6.54
CA ASP A 51 5.29 -3.94 -7.35
C ASP A 51 4.28 -4.89 -6.70
N TYR A 52 4.75 -6.02 -6.15
CA TYR A 52 3.94 -6.90 -5.32
C TYR A 52 3.35 -6.13 -4.12
N MET A 53 4.19 -5.39 -3.39
CA MET A 53 3.73 -4.64 -2.22
C MET A 53 2.76 -3.52 -2.58
N GLN A 54 2.98 -2.87 -3.72
CA GLN A 54 2.10 -1.85 -4.25
C GLN A 54 0.74 -2.42 -4.64
N THR A 55 0.73 -3.55 -5.34
CA THR A 55 -0.50 -4.27 -5.72
C THR A 55 -1.34 -4.58 -4.48
N ASN A 56 -0.72 -5.07 -3.41
CA ASN A 56 -1.42 -5.30 -2.15
C ASN A 56 -2.12 -4.05 -1.63
N VAL A 57 -1.38 -2.95 -1.52
CA VAL A 57 -1.94 -1.70 -1.00
C VAL A 57 -3.08 -1.17 -1.88
N GLU A 58 -2.94 -1.24 -3.21
CA GLU A 58 -3.97 -0.79 -4.15
C GLU A 58 -5.27 -1.60 -4.02
N TYR A 59 -5.16 -2.89 -3.72
CA TYR A 59 -6.29 -3.79 -3.50
C TYR A 59 -6.71 -3.92 -2.02
N ASN A 60 -6.22 -3.01 -1.15
CA ASN A 60 -6.48 -3.01 0.30
C ASN A 60 -6.07 -4.31 1.02
N LEU A 61 -5.12 -5.05 0.45
CA LEU A 61 -4.46 -6.17 1.10
C LEU A 61 -3.25 -5.66 1.89
N SER A 62 -2.94 -6.31 3.01
CA SER A 62 -1.80 -5.90 3.84
C SER A 62 -0.53 -6.69 3.48
N ASN A 63 0.62 -6.00 3.39
CA ASN A 63 1.93 -6.64 3.29
C ASN A 63 2.46 -7.15 4.65
N ILE A 64 1.65 -7.04 5.70
CA ILE A 64 1.98 -7.52 7.04
C ILE A 64 1.37 -8.90 7.20
N HIS A 65 2.18 -9.93 6.91
CA HIS A 65 1.77 -11.34 7.00
C HIS A 65 1.93 -11.90 8.42
N LEU A 66 1.92 -11.04 9.44
CA LEU A 66 1.97 -11.45 10.84
C LEU A 66 0.57 -11.29 11.44
N ARG A 67 0.09 -12.31 12.15
CA ARG A 67 -1.11 -12.21 12.99
C ARG A 67 -0.79 -11.52 14.32
N ASN A 68 -1.83 -11.05 14.99
CA ASN A 68 -1.70 -10.56 16.36
C ASN A 68 -1.35 -11.72 17.30
N ILE A 69 -0.51 -11.44 18.29
CA ILE A 69 -0.08 -12.38 19.32
C ILE A 69 -1.27 -12.64 20.25
N ASP A 70 -1.55 -13.91 20.52
CA ASP A 70 -2.53 -14.30 21.54
C ASP A 70 -1.96 -14.03 22.95
N LEU A 71 -2.53 -13.04 23.63
CA LEU A 71 -2.06 -12.59 24.94
C LEU A 71 -2.38 -13.59 26.06
N ASP A 72 -3.28 -14.55 25.84
CA ASP A 72 -3.64 -15.56 26.83
C ASP A 72 -2.61 -16.69 26.91
N THR A 73 -1.84 -16.89 25.83
CA THR A 73 -0.85 -17.97 25.72
C THR A 73 0.57 -17.53 26.05
N ILE A 74 0.84 -16.22 26.10
CA ILE A 74 2.17 -15.67 26.37
C ILE A 74 2.40 -15.46 27.87
N ASP A 75 3.65 -15.62 28.30
CA ASP A 75 4.09 -15.37 29.68
C ASP A 75 3.75 -13.95 30.14
N GLU A 76 3.31 -13.81 31.40
CA GLU A 76 2.98 -12.52 32.03
C GLU A 76 4.10 -11.47 31.88
N ALA A 77 5.37 -11.89 31.94
CA ALA A 77 6.53 -10.99 31.77
C ALA A 77 6.66 -10.41 30.35
N ALA A 78 5.98 -10.99 29.36
CA ALA A 78 6.00 -10.57 27.96
C ALA A 78 4.67 -9.93 27.49
N LYS A 79 3.58 -10.03 28.26
CA LYS A 79 2.25 -9.56 27.86
C LYS A 79 2.19 -8.09 27.47
N GLU A 80 2.86 -7.21 28.20
CA GLU A 80 2.84 -5.77 27.89
C GLU A 80 3.50 -5.48 26.53
N ARG A 81 4.65 -6.12 26.26
CA ARG A 81 5.38 -6.00 24.99
C ARG A 81 4.61 -6.65 23.84
N ALA A 82 3.97 -7.79 24.06
CA ALA A 82 3.10 -8.43 23.07
C ALA A 82 1.88 -7.56 22.75
N ALA A 83 1.26 -6.93 23.76
CA ALA A 83 0.17 -5.99 23.55
C ALA A 83 0.61 -4.74 22.77
N GLN A 84 1.85 -4.26 22.99
CA GLN A 84 2.44 -3.18 22.18
C GLN A 84 2.65 -3.62 20.73
N ILE A 85 3.16 -4.84 20.50
CA ILE A 85 3.30 -5.39 19.15
C ILE A 85 1.94 -5.43 18.45
N ASN A 86 0.89 -5.93 19.11
CA ASN A 86 -0.46 -5.98 18.52
C ASN A 86 -0.98 -4.59 18.14
N ARG A 87 -0.87 -3.60 19.04
CA ARG A 87 -1.25 -2.22 18.74
C ARG A 87 -0.46 -1.65 17.57
N ASN A 88 0.83 -1.96 17.49
CA ASN A 88 1.67 -1.51 16.39
C ASN A 88 1.29 -2.19 15.08
N LEU A 89 1.03 -3.51 15.08
CA LEU A 89 0.58 -4.25 13.89
C LEU A 89 -0.73 -3.67 13.36
N ASP A 90 -1.71 -3.44 14.23
CA ASP A 90 -3.00 -2.83 13.84
C ASP A 90 -2.79 -1.43 13.23
N ARG A 91 -1.94 -0.61 13.88
CA ARG A 91 -1.63 0.72 13.37
C ARG A 91 -0.87 0.69 12.05
N LEU A 92 0.05 -0.25 11.88
CA LEU A 92 0.82 -0.42 10.66
C LEU A 92 -0.11 -0.78 9.49
N ARG A 93 -1.03 -1.73 9.66
CA ARG A 93 -2.04 -2.09 8.65
C ARG A 93 -2.90 -0.89 8.25
N GLU A 94 -3.32 -0.06 9.22
CA GLU A 94 -4.14 1.13 8.95
C GLU A 94 -3.44 2.19 8.10
N ILE A 95 -2.14 2.42 8.36
CA ILE A 95 -1.36 3.48 7.69
C ILE A 95 -0.54 2.98 6.51
N GLU A 96 -0.62 1.69 6.20
CA GLU A 96 0.15 1.04 5.14
C GLU A 96 -0.10 1.69 3.76
N LYS A 97 -1.32 2.16 3.51
CA LYS A 97 -1.67 2.91 2.29
C LYS A 97 -0.84 4.17 2.02
N TYR A 98 -0.20 4.71 3.06
CA TYR A 98 0.68 5.86 2.96
C TYR A 98 2.13 5.49 2.63
N THR A 99 2.42 4.20 2.42
CA THR A 99 3.71 3.74 1.88
C THR A 99 3.82 3.95 0.37
N LEU A 100 2.68 4.03 -0.34
CA LEU A 100 2.62 4.43 -1.74
C LEU A 100 3.05 5.88 -1.93
N ASP A 101 3.73 6.14 -3.03
CA ASP A 101 3.98 7.50 -3.48
C ASP A 101 2.65 8.20 -3.77
N PHE A 102 2.51 9.44 -3.28
CA PHE A 102 1.29 10.22 -3.48
C PHE A 102 0.93 10.37 -4.96
N GLU A 103 1.95 10.43 -5.83
CA GLU A 103 1.79 10.54 -7.29
C GLU A 103 1.11 9.32 -7.92
N ASN A 104 1.34 8.13 -7.33
CA ASN A 104 0.74 6.87 -7.76
C ASN A 104 -0.48 6.49 -6.91
N SER A 105 -0.93 7.37 -6.00
CA SER A 105 -2.01 7.06 -5.09
C SER A 105 -3.39 7.25 -5.73
N ALA A 106 -4.33 6.37 -5.36
CA ALA A 106 -5.74 6.53 -5.71
C ALA A 106 -6.34 7.88 -5.26
N THR A 107 -5.78 8.49 -4.19
CA THR A 107 -6.17 9.83 -3.72
C THR A 107 -5.91 10.89 -4.79
N LEU A 108 -4.74 10.89 -5.43
CA LEU A 108 -4.41 11.86 -6.47
C LEU A 108 -5.24 11.63 -7.73
N VAL A 109 -5.43 10.36 -8.11
CA VAL A 109 -6.31 9.98 -9.24
C VAL A 109 -7.71 10.52 -9.01
N LEU A 110 -8.28 10.33 -7.81
CA LEU A 110 -9.60 10.83 -7.44
C LEU A 110 -9.68 12.36 -7.52
N ILE A 111 -8.68 13.08 -7.01
CA ILE A 111 -8.62 14.55 -7.10
C ILE A 111 -8.65 14.99 -8.57
N PHE A 112 -7.84 14.37 -9.43
CA PHE A 112 -7.83 14.68 -10.86
C PHE A 112 -9.12 14.29 -11.57
N SER A 113 -9.73 13.15 -11.24
CA SER A 113 -10.99 12.71 -11.86
C SER A 113 -12.13 13.69 -11.54
N VAL A 114 -12.22 14.16 -10.30
CA VAL A 114 -13.22 15.15 -9.89
C VAL A 114 -12.97 16.48 -10.62
N GLU A 115 -11.73 16.95 -10.66
CA GLU A 115 -11.41 18.21 -11.34
C GLU A 115 -11.66 18.13 -12.85
N PHE A 116 -11.28 17.03 -13.49
CA PHE A 116 -11.56 16.79 -14.91
C PHE A 116 -13.07 16.79 -15.18
N PHE A 117 -13.86 16.14 -14.32
CA PHE A 117 -15.31 16.14 -14.42
C PHE A 117 -15.90 17.55 -14.32
N VAL A 118 -15.41 18.38 -13.38
CA VAL A 118 -15.84 19.77 -13.23
C VAL A 118 -15.51 20.56 -14.50
N LEU A 119 -14.27 20.53 -14.98
CA LEU A 119 -13.86 21.27 -16.18
C LEU A 119 -14.63 20.83 -17.44
N PHE A 120 -14.85 19.52 -17.59
CA PHE A 120 -15.62 18.99 -18.71
C PHE A 120 -17.09 19.40 -18.63
N SER A 121 -17.68 19.36 -17.44
CA SER A 121 -19.07 19.81 -17.22
C SER A 121 -19.23 21.29 -17.54
N VAL A 122 -18.27 22.13 -17.15
CA VAL A 122 -18.27 23.57 -17.46
C VAL A 122 -18.23 23.80 -18.96
N GLN A 123 -17.33 23.12 -19.67
CA GLN A 123 -17.25 23.19 -21.12
C GLN A 123 -18.57 22.77 -21.77
N TYR A 124 -19.16 21.68 -21.28
CA TYR A 124 -20.42 21.16 -21.77
C TYR A 124 -21.56 22.18 -21.60
N PHE A 125 -21.68 22.83 -20.45
CA PHE A 125 -22.70 23.86 -20.22
C PHE A 125 -22.51 25.09 -21.10
N ILE A 126 -21.27 25.52 -21.34
CA ILE A 126 -21.00 26.66 -22.24
C ILE A 126 -21.54 26.38 -23.65
N VAL A 127 -21.30 25.17 -24.16
CA VAL A 127 -21.76 24.77 -25.50
C VAL A 127 -23.27 24.58 -25.53
N LEU A 128 -23.84 23.89 -24.53
CA LEU A 128 -25.26 23.55 -24.51
C LEU A 128 -26.17 24.77 -24.32
N LEU A 129 -25.73 25.75 -23.54
CA LEU A 129 -26.51 26.96 -23.23
C LEU A 129 -26.11 28.18 -24.09
N ASP A 130 -25.24 27.98 -25.09
CA ASP A 130 -24.69 29.03 -25.97
C ASP A 130 -24.08 30.23 -25.21
N LEU A 131 -23.35 29.95 -24.13
CA LEU A 131 -22.76 30.97 -23.25
C LEU A 131 -21.39 31.48 -23.73
N LYS A 132 -21.12 31.43 -25.05
CA LYS A 132 -19.81 31.77 -25.63
C LYS A 132 -19.34 33.18 -25.26
N ALA A 133 -20.25 34.14 -25.16
CA ALA A 133 -19.92 35.51 -24.77
C ALA A 133 -19.38 35.62 -23.33
N TRP A 134 -19.77 34.70 -22.45
CA TRP A 134 -19.37 34.67 -21.03
C TRP A 134 -18.26 33.66 -20.74
N GLN A 135 -17.79 32.93 -21.75
CA GLN A 135 -16.82 31.84 -21.64
C GLN A 135 -15.58 32.22 -20.80
N TRP A 136 -15.01 33.40 -21.02
CA TRP A 136 -13.86 33.89 -20.26
C TRP A 136 -14.14 34.10 -18.78
N TRP A 137 -15.30 34.65 -18.43
CA TRP A 137 -15.70 34.86 -17.03
C TRP A 137 -15.97 33.53 -16.33
N ILE A 138 -16.60 32.59 -17.04
CA ILE A 138 -16.86 31.25 -16.53
C ILE A 138 -15.54 30.54 -16.26
N TYR A 139 -14.61 30.48 -17.23
CA TYR A 139 -13.31 29.88 -17.00
C TYR A 139 -12.51 30.57 -15.90
N ALA A 140 -12.54 31.91 -15.82
CA ALA A 140 -11.86 32.65 -14.76
C ALA A 140 -12.38 32.28 -13.36
N PHE A 141 -13.70 32.11 -13.22
CA PHE A 141 -14.30 31.63 -11.98
C PHE A 141 -13.87 30.18 -11.68
N PHE A 142 -13.89 29.30 -12.68
CA PHE A 142 -13.50 27.90 -12.50
C PHE A 142 -11.99 27.69 -12.31
N MET A 143 -11.13 28.64 -12.66
CA MET A 143 -9.72 28.56 -12.22
C MET A 143 -9.58 28.49 -10.69
N LEU A 144 -10.57 28.97 -9.92
CA LEU A 144 -10.57 28.82 -8.47
C LEU A 144 -10.72 27.36 -8.02
N SER A 145 -11.39 26.48 -8.79
CA SER A 145 -11.46 25.05 -8.45
C SER A 145 -10.10 24.39 -8.56
N ILE A 146 -9.33 24.73 -9.60
CA ILE A 146 -7.95 24.26 -9.79
C ILE A 146 -7.07 24.65 -8.60
N VAL A 147 -7.17 25.90 -8.14
CA VAL A 147 -6.41 26.38 -6.97
C VAL A 147 -6.81 25.61 -5.70
N ALA A 148 -8.10 25.38 -5.49
CA ALA A 148 -8.59 24.61 -4.35
C ALA A 148 -8.12 23.14 -4.41
N ALA A 149 -8.19 22.51 -5.58
CA ALA A 149 -7.72 21.15 -5.81
C ALA A 149 -6.22 21.03 -5.59
N TRP A 150 -5.43 22.00 -6.08
CA TRP A 150 -3.98 22.05 -5.83
C TRP A 150 -3.65 22.18 -4.34
N TRP A 151 -4.35 23.05 -3.62
CA TRP A 151 -4.15 23.21 -2.19
C TRP A 151 -4.49 21.94 -1.40
N TYR A 152 -5.60 21.29 -1.76
CA TYR A 152 -5.99 20.01 -1.18
C TYR A 152 -4.97 18.90 -1.47
N ALA A 153 -4.50 18.80 -2.73
CA ALA A 153 -3.46 17.85 -3.12
C ALA A 153 -2.16 18.07 -2.33
N LYS A 154 -1.74 19.32 -2.12
CA LYS A 154 -0.56 19.65 -1.28
C LYS A 154 -0.73 19.22 0.17
N LYS A 155 -1.93 19.39 0.72
CA LYS A 155 -2.25 18.94 2.09
C LYS A 155 -2.16 17.41 2.20
N GLU A 156 -2.76 16.68 1.26
CA GLU A 156 -2.70 15.21 1.26
C GLU A 156 -1.27 14.72 1.00
N GLN A 157 -0.50 15.33 0.09
CA GLN A 157 0.92 15.01 -0.12
C GLN A 157 1.72 15.06 1.19
N LYS A 158 1.50 16.09 2.02
CA LYS A 158 2.16 16.21 3.33
C LYS A 158 1.74 15.09 4.28
N LYS A 159 0.45 14.72 4.27
CA LYS A 159 -0.09 13.64 5.11
C LYS A 159 0.51 12.29 4.73
N TYR A 160 0.66 12.00 3.43
CA TYR A 160 1.37 10.83 2.93
C TYR A 160 2.81 10.79 3.44
N ALA A 161 3.57 11.87 3.29
CA ALA A 161 4.95 11.93 3.78
C ALA A 161 5.08 11.69 5.30
N VAL A 162 4.21 12.32 6.11
CA VAL A 162 4.22 12.15 7.57
C VAL A 162 3.86 10.73 7.97
N ASN A 163 2.81 10.15 7.37
CA ASN A 163 2.37 8.79 7.72
C ASN A 163 3.33 7.72 7.19
N GLY A 164 3.93 7.92 6.02
CA GLY A 164 4.97 7.03 5.50
C GLY A 164 6.21 7.00 6.41
N ALA A 165 6.62 8.17 6.94
CA ALA A 165 7.70 8.23 7.94
C ALA A 165 7.32 7.51 9.25
N LYS A 166 6.08 7.69 9.73
CA LYS A 166 5.57 6.98 10.90
C LYS A 166 5.51 5.47 10.69
N TYR A 167 5.09 5.02 9.50
CA TYR A 167 5.07 3.61 9.13
C TYR A 167 6.47 3.01 9.24
N LYS A 168 7.48 3.65 8.64
CA LYS A 168 8.87 3.18 8.70
C LYS A 168 9.40 3.07 10.14
N ALA A 169 9.11 4.07 10.97
CA ALA A 169 9.51 4.07 12.38
C ALA A 169 8.84 2.95 13.18
N LEU A 170 7.50 2.85 13.09
CA LEU A 170 6.73 1.81 13.78
C LEU A 170 7.10 0.41 13.29
N TYR A 171 7.38 0.24 12.00
CA TYR A 171 7.78 -1.05 11.42
C TYR A 171 9.11 -1.51 12.01
N SER A 172 10.10 -0.61 12.09
CA SER A 172 11.40 -0.90 12.70
C SER A 172 11.28 -1.20 14.20
N GLU A 173 10.50 -0.40 14.94
CA GLU A 173 10.26 -0.60 16.37
C GLU A 173 9.63 -1.97 16.64
N THR A 174 8.58 -2.31 15.87
CA THR A 174 7.84 -3.55 16.04
C THR A 174 8.68 -4.77 15.71
N LEU A 175 9.51 -4.70 14.66
CA LEU A 175 10.47 -5.76 14.37
C LEU A 175 11.46 -5.96 15.53
N ALA A 176 12.00 -4.87 16.08
CA ALA A 176 12.92 -4.97 17.22
C ALA A 176 12.24 -5.59 18.45
N LEU A 177 10.99 -5.25 18.74
CA LEU A 177 10.23 -5.85 19.84
C LEU A 177 9.98 -7.35 19.63
N ILE A 178 9.63 -7.77 18.41
CA ILE A 178 9.46 -9.18 18.07
C ILE A 178 10.78 -9.94 18.25
N GLU A 179 11.90 -9.39 17.77
CA GLU A 179 13.22 -10.01 17.92
C GLU A 179 13.66 -10.15 19.39
N VAL A 180 13.29 -9.20 20.25
CA VAL A 180 13.56 -9.29 21.69
C VAL A 180 12.77 -10.44 22.31
N LEU A 181 11.46 -10.52 22.06
CA LEU A 181 10.64 -11.60 22.59
C LEU A 181 11.04 -12.98 22.05
N GLU A 182 11.52 -13.04 20.81
CA GLU A 182 12.06 -14.27 20.22
C GLU A 182 13.38 -14.71 20.86
N LYS A 183 14.30 -13.78 21.13
CA LYS A 183 15.55 -14.07 21.86
C LYS A 183 15.33 -14.51 23.29
N GLU A 184 14.31 -13.97 23.94
CA GLU A 184 13.92 -14.35 25.30
C GLU A 184 13.12 -15.67 25.35
N GLY A 185 12.77 -16.24 24.19
CA GLY A 185 12.08 -17.51 24.07
C GLY A 185 10.58 -17.45 24.34
N TYR A 186 9.99 -16.24 24.38
CA TYR A 186 8.57 -16.04 24.62
C TYR A 186 7.70 -16.30 23.39
N LEU A 187 8.25 -16.17 22.18
CA LEU A 187 7.56 -16.46 20.93
C LEU A 187 8.54 -16.85 19.83
N LYS A 188 8.05 -17.46 18.76
CA LYS A 188 8.78 -17.52 17.49
C LYS A 188 8.04 -16.71 16.45
N LYS A 189 8.76 -15.92 15.66
CA LYS A 189 8.16 -15.10 14.62
C LYS A 189 7.47 -15.96 13.55
N GLU A 190 8.01 -17.15 13.30
CA GLU A 190 7.46 -18.13 12.36
C GLU A 190 6.04 -18.55 12.72
N ASP A 191 5.75 -18.71 14.02
CA ASP A 191 4.43 -19.09 14.52
C ASP A 191 3.38 -17.97 14.34
N LEU A 192 3.83 -16.74 14.06
CA LEU A 192 2.96 -15.60 13.80
C LEU A 192 2.66 -15.41 12.31
N TYR A 193 3.30 -16.15 11.40
CA TYR A 193 3.01 -15.98 9.99
C TYR A 193 1.60 -16.47 9.64
N ILE A 194 0.96 -15.71 8.76
CA ILE A 194 -0.31 -16.06 8.14
C ILE A 194 0.02 -16.74 6.81
N ASP A 195 -0.24 -18.04 6.72
CA ASP A 195 0.14 -18.87 5.56
C ASP A 195 -0.81 -18.73 4.37
N GLU A 196 -2.10 -18.52 4.62
CA GLU A 196 -3.11 -18.28 3.60
C GLU A 196 -3.65 -16.86 3.73
N SER A 197 -3.80 -16.14 2.61
CA SER A 197 -4.64 -14.95 2.64
C SER A 197 -6.03 -15.41 3.00
N ASP A 198 -6.50 -15.13 4.21
CA ASP A 198 -7.93 -15.23 4.52
C ASP A 198 -8.64 -14.31 3.52
N GLU A 199 -9.13 -14.92 2.43
CA GLU A 199 -9.91 -14.23 1.42
C GLU A 199 -11.13 -13.66 2.13
N HIS A 200 -11.26 -12.33 2.14
CA HIS A 200 -12.44 -11.67 1.61
C HIS A 200 -12.15 -10.20 1.30
N ILE A 201 -12.27 -9.94 -0.01
CA ILE A 201 -12.62 -8.71 -0.75
C ILE A 201 -13.50 -7.76 0.06
#